data_AF-A0A1V5CIZ0-F1
#
_entry.id   AF-A0A1V5CIZ0-F1
#
_cell.length_a   1.000
_cell.length_b   1.000
_cell.length_c   1.000
_cell.angle_alpha   90.00
_cell.angle_beta   90.00
_cell.angle_gamma   90.00
#
_symmetry.space_group_name_H-M   'P 1'
#
loop_
_entity.id
_entity.type
_entity.pdbx_description
1 polymer ?
#
loop_
_entity_poly.entity_id
_entity_poly.type
_entity_poly.pdbx_seq_one_letter_code
_entity_poly.pdbx_strand_id
1 'polypeptide(L)'
;MKKYIALSMHHYVEGFVDDPILKKQRLTDLSRTIATMTEQISAVDRVIAGRNPDPPERLQDSKFMTAEQKKKVLKQWDTFIKGGFSFHLFTDAIYRHLNLHCGFIAHYNRAGFYSTYWNDDFIAFARQVDMVLRPVPQVFVNWERFLKSFQCWGEWTGMGATMLHSLKTRLLSTLRELENEVIDTFHHDLERLYPLHLEERKRLAEEADEYRRKVVELTTKLDDMDIDSFLEERIDSYKALFPSLDPADFVEPGMVSNLC
;
A
#
# COMPACT_ATOMS: atom_id res chain seq x y z
N MET A 1 -16.04 7.17 9.55
CA MET A 1 -14.83 6.32 9.44
C MET A 1 -13.72 6.96 10.26
N LYS A 2 -13.08 6.27 11.22
CA LYS A 2 -11.97 6.84 12.00
C LYS A 2 -10.76 7.03 11.08
N LYS A 3 -10.17 8.23 11.06
CA LYS A 3 -9.00 8.55 10.23
C LYS A 3 -7.74 8.11 10.99
N TYR A 4 -6.89 7.26 10.42
CA TYR A 4 -5.69 6.74 11.11
C TYR A 4 -4.43 7.22 10.42
N ILE A 5 -3.60 8.02 11.10
CA ILE A 5 -2.41 8.68 10.49
C ILE A 5 -1.23 7.75 10.25
N ALA A 6 -1.30 6.58 10.85
CA ALA A 6 -0.31 5.55 10.67
C ALA A 6 -0.63 4.56 9.56
N LEU A 7 -1.88 4.58 9.10
CA LEU A 7 -2.36 3.76 8.01
C LEU A 7 -2.84 4.65 6.84
N SER A 8 -2.44 5.92 6.77
CA SER A 8 -2.31 6.68 5.52
C SER A 8 -1.95 8.11 5.85
N MET A 9 -1.00 8.65 5.09
CA MET A 9 -0.77 10.08 5.00
C MET A 9 -1.85 10.81 4.18
N HIS A 10 -2.89 10.09 3.74
CA HIS A 10 -3.85 10.59 2.78
C HIS A 10 -5.24 10.14 3.21
N HIS A 11 -6.07 11.13 3.53
CA HIS A 11 -7.50 10.97 3.69
C HIS A 11 -8.02 10.12 2.53
N TYR A 12 -8.57 8.93 2.80
CA TYR A 12 -9.20 8.17 1.74
C TYR A 12 -10.48 8.87 1.36
N VAL A 13 -10.46 9.49 0.19
CA VAL A 13 -11.68 9.92 -0.49
C VAL A 13 -12.52 8.66 -0.75
N GLU A 14 -13.83 8.78 -0.64
CA GLU A 14 -14.75 7.71 -1.01
C GLU A 14 -14.43 7.24 -2.44
N GLY A 15 -14.23 5.93 -2.64
CA GLY A 15 -13.82 5.37 -3.93
C GLY A 15 -12.30 5.33 -4.20
N PHE A 16 -11.42 5.59 -3.22
CA PHE A 16 -9.95 5.57 -3.48
C PHE A 16 -9.41 4.24 -4.03
N VAL A 17 -10.05 3.11 -3.71
CA VAL A 17 -9.65 1.77 -4.23
C VAL A 17 -9.89 1.66 -5.74
N ASP A 18 -10.81 2.48 -6.25
CA ASP A 18 -11.18 2.55 -7.68
C ASP A 18 -10.29 3.50 -8.47
N ASP A 19 -9.58 4.41 -7.79
CA ASP A 19 -8.58 5.29 -8.40
C ASP A 19 -7.23 4.56 -8.48
N PRO A 20 -6.74 4.20 -9.69
CA PRO A 20 -5.50 3.44 -9.83
C PRO A 20 -4.26 4.19 -9.33
N ILE A 21 -4.26 5.53 -9.40
CA ILE A 21 -3.14 6.37 -8.98
C ILE A 21 -3.08 6.40 -7.45
N LEU A 22 -4.20 6.71 -6.80
CA LEU A 22 -4.29 6.76 -5.34
C LEU A 22 -4.03 5.39 -4.72
N LYS A 23 -4.60 4.32 -5.28
CA LYS A 23 -4.34 2.95 -4.84
C LYS A 23 -2.85 2.59 -4.97
N LYS A 24 -2.20 2.90 -6.08
CA LYS A 24 -0.76 2.63 -6.28
C LYS A 24 0.11 3.39 -5.30
N GLN A 25 -0.18 4.67 -5.06
CA GLN A 25 0.52 5.48 -4.06
C GLN A 25 0.39 4.85 -2.67
N ARG A 26 -0.84 4.44 -2.30
CA ARG A 26 -1.08 3.80 -1.02
C ARG A 26 -0.34 2.48 -0.85
N LEU A 27 -0.39 1.59 -1.84
CA LEU A 27 0.33 0.31 -1.79
C LEU A 27 1.85 0.53 -1.69
N THR A 28 2.37 1.58 -2.32
CA THR A 28 3.79 1.96 -2.20
C THR A 28 4.13 2.42 -0.78
N ASP A 29 3.28 3.24 -0.16
CA ASP A 29 3.47 3.69 1.22
C ASP A 29 3.33 2.55 2.23
N LEU A 30 2.37 1.63 2.03
CA LEU A 30 2.21 0.41 2.81
C LEU A 30 3.48 -0.44 2.76
N SER A 31 3.97 -0.71 1.55
CA SER A 31 5.19 -1.50 1.33
C SER A 31 6.40 -0.92 2.08
N ARG A 32 6.63 0.39 1.95
CA ARG A 32 7.72 1.08 2.67
C ARG A 32 7.56 0.99 4.19
N THR A 33 6.34 1.24 4.68
CA THR A 33 6.04 1.23 6.11
C THR A 33 6.21 -0.17 6.72
N ILE A 34 5.70 -1.20 6.05
CA ILE A 34 5.83 -2.61 6.43
C ILE A 34 7.30 -3.02 6.49
N ALA A 35 8.11 -2.63 5.49
CA ALA A 35 9.54 -2.93 5.47
C ALA A 35 10.26 -2.31 6.69
N THR A 36 10.07 -1.01 6.94
CA THR A 36 10.70 -0.35 8.10
C THR A 36 10.20 -0.90 9.44
N MET A 37 8.92 -1.26 9.56
CA MET A 37 8.40 -1.88 10.78
C MET A 37 8.99 -3.27 11.02
N THR A 38 9.22 -4.03 9.95
CA THR A 38 9.89 -5.35 10.04
C THR A 38 11.32 -5.19 10.54
N GLU A 39 12.04 -4.18 10.07
CA GLU A 39 13.38 -3.83 10.56
C GLU A 39 13.37 -3.38 12.03
N GLN A 40 12.38 -2.56 12.42
CA GLN A 40 12.18 -2.12 13.81
C GLN A 40 11.95 -3.31 14.73
N ILE A 41 11.04 -4.21 14.38
CA ILE A 41 10.75 -5.43 15.15
C ILE A 41 12.01 -6.28 15.28
N SER A 42 12.74 -6.48 14.18
CA SER A 42 14.01 -7.22 14.17
C SER A 42 15.08 -6.55 15.06
N ALA A 43 15.13 -5.22 15.08
CA ALA A 43 16.04 -4.48 15.95
C ALA A 43 15.66 -4.63 17.42
N VAL A 44 14.37 -4.55 17.75
CA VAL A 44 13.87 -4.83 19.11
C VAL A 44 14.26 -6.23 19.53
N ASP A 45 14.08 -7.24 18.66
CA ASP A 45 14.46 -8.63 18.93
C ASP A 45 15.94 -8.81 19.25
N ARG A 46 16.83 -8.13 18.53
CA ARG A 46 18.26 -8.12 18.86
C ARG A 46 18.55 -7.52 20.23
N VAL A 47 17.84 -6.46 20.61
CA VAL A 47 18.03 -5.79 21.91
C VAL A 47 17.45 -6.60 23.06
N ILE A 48 16.46 -7.46 22.85
CA ILE A 48 15.91 -8.32 23.91
C ILE A 48 16.39 -9.77 23.87
N ALA A 49 17.18 -10.16 22.85
CA ALA A 49 17.72 -11.51 22.72
C ALA A 49 18.43 -11.97 24.00
N GLY A 50 18.00 -13.12 24.54
CA GLY A 50 18.54 -13.70 25.78
C GLY A 50 18.14 -12.98 27.07
N ARG A 51 17.25 -11.98 27.01
CA ARG A 51 16.77 -11.23 28.17
C ARG A 51 15.33 -11.63 28.48
N ASN A 52 15.04 -11.93 29.74
CA ASN A 52 13.69 -12.26 30.17
C ASN A 52 12.96 -10.99 30.64
N PRO A 53 11.71 -10.75 30.20
CA PRO A 53 10.91 -9.67 30.74
C PRO A 53 10.54 -9.94 32.20
N ASP A 54 10.61 -8.91 33.03
CA ASP A 54 10.02 -8.91 34.37
C ASP A 54 8.59 -8.36 34.28
N PRO A 55 7.55 -9.20 34.35
CA PRO A 55 6.18 -8.73 34.40
C PRO A 55 5.94 -7.95 35.71
N PRO A 56 4.93 -7.07 35.75
CA PRO A 56 4.65 -6.19 36.90
C PRO A 56 4.67 -6.90 38.26
N GLU A 57 4.21 -8.14 38.32
CA GLU A 57 4.08 -8.96 39.54
C GLU A 57 5.43 -9.45 40.08
N ARG A 58 6.47 -9.50 39.24
CA ARG A 58 7.82 -9.95 39.62
C ARG A 58 8.77 -8.81 39.99
N LEU A 59 8.35 -7.56 39.79
CA LEU A 59 9.17 -6.39 40.11
C LEU A 59 9.41 -6.30 41.61
N GLN A 60 10.68 -6.17 41.98
CA GLN A 60 11.15 -5.96 43.34
C GLN A 60 11.63 -4.52 43.53
N ASP A 61 11.64 -4.05 44.77
CA ASP A 61 12.28 -2.81 45.14
C ASP A 61 13.77 -2.85 44.78
N SER A 62 14.30 -1.71 44.33
CA SER A 62 15.74 -1.51 44.21
C SER A 62 16.16 -0.19 44.85
N LYS A 63 17.48 0.03 44.90
CA LYS A 63 18.10 1.23 45.48
C LYS A 63 17.49 2.54 44.97
N PHE A 64 17.06 2.58 43.71
CA PHE A 64 16.59 3.81 43.06
C PHE A 64 15.09 3.84 42.75
N MET A 65 14.41 2.70 42.71
CA MET A 65 12.97 2.62 42.46
C MET A 65 12.30 1.49 43.22
N THR A 66 11.16 1.79 43.85
CA THR A 66 10.29 0.75 44.41
C THR A 66 9.59 -0.04 43.30
N ALA A 67 9.11 -1.24 43.62
CA ALA A 67 8.31 -2.07 42.73
C ALA A 67 7.10 -1.30 42.18
N GLU A 68 6.41 -0.53 43.02
CA GLU A 68 5.26 0.29 42.61
C GLU A 68 5.66 1.40 41.63
N GLN A 69 6.82 2.04 41.83
CA GLN A 69 7.34 3.03 40.87
C GLN A 69 7.67 2.37 39.52
N LYS A 70 8.27 1.16 39.53
CA LYS A 70 8.58 0.40 38.31
C LYS A 70 7.29 0.02 37.57
N LYS A 71 6.28 -0.50 38.28
CA LYS A 71 4.95 -0.81 37.72
C LYS A 71 4.30 0.43 37.08
N LYS A 72 4.38 1.59 37.76
CA LYS A 72 3.86 2.86 37.25
C LYS A 72 4.55 3.25 35.94
N VAL A 73 5.87 3.16 35.84
CA VAL A 73 6.61 3.46 34.61
C VAL A 73 6.21 2.51 33.49
N LEU A 74 6.13 1.20 33.74
CA LEU A 74 5.70 0.23 32.71
C LEU A 74 4.28 0.51 32.21
N LYS A 75 3.34 0.84 33.10
CA LYS A 75 1.97 1.20 32.71
C LYS A 75 1.92 2.47 31.87
N GLN A 76 2.69 3.49 32.26
CA GLN A 76 2.78 4.73 31.51
C GLN A 76 3.41 4.50 30.13
N TRP A 77 4.45 3.67 30.06
CA TRP A 77 5.09 3.28 28.81
C TRP A 77 4.13 2.56 27.85
N ASP A 78 3.39 1.58 28.35
CA ASP A 78 2.35 0.88 27.58
C ASP A 78 1.28 1.86 27.07
N THR A 79 0.84 2.79 27.93
CA THR A 79 -0.12 3.85 27.55
C THR A 79 0.44 4.76 26.45
N PHE A 80 1.71 5.17 26.57
CA PHE A 80 2.41 5.98 25.59
C PHE A 80 2.49 5.30 24.22
N ILE A 81 2.86 4.01 24.19
CA ILE A 81 2.90 3.21 22.96
C ILE A 81 1.50 3.05 22.35
N LYS A 82 0.49 2.71 23.17
CA LYS A 82 -0.89 2.52 22.70
C LYS A 82 -1.50 3.81 22.16
N GLY A 83 -1.17 4.94 22.76
CA GLY A 83 -1.56 6.28 22.30
C GLY A 83 -0.74 6.80 21.12
N GLY A 84 0.00 5.94 20.41
CA GLY A 84 0.73 6.29 19.19
C GLY A 84 1.85 7.31 19.47
N PHE A 85 2.56 7.14 20.58
CA PHE A 85 3.68 7.97 20.99
C PHE A 85 3.36 9.45 21.21
N SER A 86 2.13 9.75 21.60
CA SER A 86 1.67 11.10 21.93
C SER A 86 2.49 11.77 23.06
N PHE A 87 3.02 12.99 22.84
CA PHE A 87 3.87 13.71 23.82
C PHE A 87 3.26 13.84 25.23
N HIS A 88 1.95 14.09 25.35
CA HIS A 88 1.31 14.24 26.67
C HIS A 88 1.32 12.92 27.48
N LEU A 89 1.47 11.77 26.80
CA LEU A 89 1.63 10.46 27.43
C LEU A 89 3.09 10.11 27.71
N PHE A 90 4.04 10.86 27.14
CA PHE A 90 5.47 10.75 27.45
C PHE A 90 5.77 11.42 28.78
N THR A 91 5.50 10.71 29.87
CA THR A 91 5.61 11.24 31.23
C THR A 91 7.06 11.49 31.65
N ASP A 92 7.22 12.32 32.68
CA ASP A 92 8.54 12.55 33.29
C ASP A 92 9.15 11.26 33.86
N ALA A 93 8.33 10.33 34.34
CA ALA A 93 8.82 9.05 34.86
C ALA A 93 9.39 8.15 33.75
N ILE A 94 8.77 8.13 32.56
CA ILE A 94 9.35 7.44 31.39
C ILE A 94 10.68 8.08 31.02
N TYR A 95 10.71 9.41 30.89
CA TYR A 95 11.93 10.14 30.52
C TYR A 95 13.08 9.87 31.49
N ARG A 96 12.83 10.00 32.81
CA ARG A 96 13.84 9.73 33.83
C ARG A 96 14.34 8.30 33.76
N HIS A 97 13.45 7.32 33.56
CA HIS A 97 13.88 5.93 33.46
C HIS A 97 14.77 5.70 32.24
N LEU A 98 14.37 6.19 31.06
CA LEU A 98 15.19 6.07 29.85
C LEU A 98 16.56 6.74 30.03
N ASN A 99 16.57 7.98 30.54
CA ASN A 99 17.79 8.77 30.72
C ASN A 99 18.73 8.22 31.80
N LEU A 100 18.21 7.73 32.92
CA LEU A 100 19.04 7.30 34.06
C LEU A 100 19.38 5.81 34.03
N HIS A 101 18.57 4.98 33.37
CA HIS A 101 18.62 3.52 33.54
C HIS A 101 18.71 2.74 32.23
N CYS A 102 18.49 3.36 31.07
CA CYS A 102 18.53 2.70 29.76
C CYS A 102 19.68 3.17 28.86
N GLY A 103 20.72 3.81 29.40
CA GLY A 103 21.94 4.15 28.66
C GLY A 103 21.87 5.38 27.77
N PHE A 104 20.78 6.15 27.85
CA PHE A 104 20.65 7.37 27.07
C PHE A 104 21.44 8.53 27.70
N ILE A 105 22.15 9.29 26.87
CA ILE A 105 22.84 10.51 27.30
C ILE A 105 21.83 11.66 27.32
N ALA A 106 21.88 12.48 28.37
CA ALA A 106 20.92 13.57 28.60
C ALA A 106 20.84 14.54 27.41
N HIS A 107 19.76 14.47 26.64
CA HIS A 107 19.25 15.60 25.87
C HIS A 107 18.59 16.59 26.85
N TYR A 108 18.86 17.89 26.69
CA TYR A 108 18.68 18.99 27.67
C TYR A 108 17.45 18.94 28.59
N ASN A 109 16.31 18.37 28.17
CA ASN A 109 15.12 18.09 28.98
C ASN A 109 14.20 17.03 28.33
N ARG A 110 13.08 16.69 28.97
CA ARG A 110 12.06 15.74 28.47
C ARG A 110 11.57 16.05 27.05
N ALA A 111 11.34 17.32 26.72
CA ALA A 111 10.85 17.73 25.42
C ALA A 111 11.92 17.52 24.33
N GLY A 112 13.16 17.93 24.59
CA GLY A 112 14.28 17.70 23.68
C GLY A 112 14.61 16.22 23.48
N PHE A 113 14.47 15.40 24.53
CA PHE A 113 14.59 13.94 24.39
C PHE A 113 13.49 13.39 23.47
N TYR A 114 12.25 13.82 23.67
CA TYR A 114 11.13 13.36 22.88
C TYR A 114 11.28 13.74 21.39
N SER A 115 11.55 15.02 21.10
CA SER A 115 11.73 15.50 19.72
C SER A 115 12.93 14.87 19.00
N THR A 116 13.88 14.30 19.75
CA THR A 116 15.01 13.56 19.17
C THR A 116 14.57 12.22 18.59
N TYR A 117 13.55 11.56 19.16
CA TYR A 117 13.18 10.20 18.76
C TYR A 117 11.83 10.09 18.06
N TRP A 118 10.91 11.01 18.35
CA TRP A 118 9.58 11.05 17.80
C TRP A 118 9.33 12.34 17.02
N ASN A 119 8.49 12.27 15.99
CA ASN A 119 8.18 13.40 15.12
C ASN A 119 7.05 14.23 15.71
N ASP A 120 7.41 15.26 16.49
CA ASP A 120 6.44 16.11 17.18
C ASP A 120 5.54 16.89 16.21
N ASP A 121 6.11 17.42 15.11
CA ASP A 121 5.36 18.16 14.08
C ASP A 121 4.26 17.28 13.47
N PHE A 122 4.60 16.03 13.14
CA PHE A 122 3.67 15.07 12.58
C PHE A 122 2.56 14.67 13.58
N ILE A 123 2.92 14.50 14.85
CA ILE A 123 2.01 14.16 15.93
C ILE A 123 1.07 15.34 16.23
N ALA A 124 1.56 16.58 16.15
CA ALA A 124 0.77 17.79 16.29
C ALA A 124 -0.22 17.95 15.14
N PHE A 125 0.25 17.80 13.89
CA PHE A 125 -0.61 17.78 12.70
C PHE A 125 -1.74 16.76 12.87
N ALA A 126 -1.41 15.54 13.30
CA ALA A 126 -2.38 14.47 13.49
C ALA A 126 -3.55 14.83 14.41
N ARG A 127 -3.24 15.48 15.53
CA ARG A 127 -4.27 15.92 16.46
C ARG A 127 -5.12 17.05 15.88
N GLN A 128 -4.52 17.98 15.13
CA GLN A 128 -5.24 19.10 14.53
C GLN A 128 -6.32 18.64 13.55
N VAL A 129 -6.08 17.54 12.84
CA VAL A 129 -7.01 16.99 11.84
C VAL A 129 -7.86 15.82 12.35
N ASP A 130 -7.90 15.62 13.67
CA ASP A 130 -8.65 14.55 14.37
C ASP A 130 -8.32 13.14 13.84
N MET A 131 -7.03 12.90 13.63
CA MET A 131 -6.50 11.63 13.16
C MET A 131 -5.91 10.81 14.31
N VAL A 132 -6.19 9.50 14.29
CA VAL A 132 -5.72 8.53 15.28
C VAL A 132 -4.27 8.16 14.99
N LEU A 133 -3.40 8.36 15.97
CA LEU A 133 -1.99 7.97 15.92
C LEU A 133 -1.83 6.46 16.12
N ARG A 134 -0.97 5.82 15.33
CA ARG A 134 -0.42 4.48 15.64
C ARG A 134 1.11 4.56 15.63
N PRO A 135 1.81 3.57 16.24
CA PRO A 135 3.26 3.58 16.34
C PRO A 135 3.89 3.10 15.04
N VAL A 136 3.87 3.97 14.03
CA VAL A 136 4.53 3.73 12.74
C VAL A 136 5.82 4.51 12.61
N PRO A 137 6.68 4.15 11.65
CA PRO A 137 7.98 4.80 11.44
C PRO A 137 7.92 6.32 11.29
N GLN A 138 6.87 6.88 10.69
CA GLN A 138 6.71 8.34 10.53
C GLN A 138 6.53 9.07 11.87
N VAL A 139 6.05 8.36 12.90
CA VAL A 139 5.88 8.87 14.26
C VAL A 139 7.16 8.61 15.07
N PHE A 140 7.77 7.44 14.91
CA PHE A 140 8.99 7.02 15.60
C PHE A 140 10.21 7.12 14.68
N VAL A 141 10.61 8.36 14.36
CA VAL A 141 11.53 8.68 13.26
C VAL A 141 12.98 8.25 13.48
N ASN A 142 13.53 8.42 14.68
CA ASN A 142 14.91 8.01 14.99
C ASN A 142 14.94 6.69 15.77
N TRP A 143 14.07 5.76 15.39
CA TRP A 143 13.93 4.45 16.02
C TRP A 143 15.24 3.66 16.05
N GLU A 144 16.05 3.75 15.00
CA GLU A 144 17.29 2.99 14.90
C GLU A 144 18.29 3.45 15.95
N ARG A 145 18.47 4.77 16.07
CA ARG A 145 19.30 5.38 17.12
C ARG A 145 18.74 5.05 18.50
N PHE A 146 17.42 5.16 18.69
CA PHE A 146 16.77 4.83 19.96
C PHE A 146 17.09 3.39 20.38
N LEU A 147 16.85 2.42 19.51
CA LEU A 147 17.04 1.00 19.81
C LEU A 147 18.52 0.62 19.96
N LYS A 148 19.43 1.22 19.18
CA LYS A 148 20.88 1.02 19.33
C LYS A 148 21.40 1.58 20.66
N SER A 149 20.83 2.69 21.14
CA SER A 149 21.20 3.29 22.41
C SER A 149 20.53 2.64 23.61
N PHE A 150 19.42 1.90 23.42
CA PHE A 150 18.68 1.28 24.51
C PHE A 150 19.47 0.15 25.15
N GLN A 151 19.92 0.37 26.37
CA GLN A 151 20.68 -0.59 27.15
C GLN A 151 19.82 -1.23 28.24
N CYS A 152 19.83 -2.56 28.29
CA CYS A 152 19.20 -3.35 29.34
C CYS A 152 20.30 -3.98 30.20
N TRP A 153 20.77 -3.28 31.24
CA TRP A 153 21.89 -3.71 32.08
C TRP A 153 21.55 -3.76 33.57
N GLY A 154 22.28 -4.59 34.32
CA GLY A 154 22.17 -4.72 35.76
C GLY A 154 20.75 -5.04 36.22
N GLU A 155 20.31 -4.39 37.29
CA GLU A 155 18.98 -4.56 37.89
C GLU A 155 17.81 -4.07 37.00
N TRP A 156 18.11 -3.35 35.91
CA TRP A 156 17.11 -2.81 34.99
C TRP A 156 16.83 -3.71 33.80
N THR A 157 17.59 -4.81 33.65
CA THR A 157 17.51 -5.71 32.50
C THR A 157 16.09 -6.22 32.25
N GLY A 158 15.41 -6.71 33.29
CA GLY A 158 14.06 -7.26 33.16
C GLY A 158 13.00 -6.19 32.88
N MET A 159 13.10 -5.03 33.51
CA MET A 159 12.19 -3.89 33.26
C MET A 159 12.37 -3.34 31.83
N GLY A 160 13.61 -3.14 31.38
CA GLY A 160 13.92 -2.70 30.01
C GLY A 160 13.46 -3.72 28.97
N ALA A 161 13.66 -5.02 29.23
CA ALA A 161 13.12 -6.08 28.38
C ALA A 161 11.59 -6.01 28.31
N THR A 162 10.89 -5.80 29.42
CA THR A 162 9.42 -5.64 29.44
C THR A 162 8.95 -4.43 28.63
N MET A 163 9.66 -3.29 28.71
CA MET A 163 9.36 -2.11 27.89
C MET A 163 9.47 -2.42 26.40
N LEU A 164 10.54 -3.09 26.00
CA LEU A 164 10.78 -3.45 24.60
C LEU A 164 9.83 -4.55 24.10
N HIS A 165 9.42 -5.49 24.96
CA HIS A 165 8.36 -6.45 24.64
C HIS A 165 7.00 -5.77 24.40
N SER A 166 6.64 -4.76 25.19
CA SER A 166 5.42 -3.96 24.97
C SER A 166 5.48 -3.22 23.62
N LEU A 167 6.63 -2.61 23.31
CA LEU A 167 6.88 -1.98 22.01
C LEU A 167 6.74 -2.98 20.87
N LYS A 168 7.44 -4.12 20.94
CA LYS A 168 7.37 -5.19 19.93
C LYS A 168 5.94 -5.66 19.70
N THR A 169 5.20 -5.91 20.78
CA THR A 169 3.81 -6.40 20.71
C THR A 169 2.93 -5.41 19.95
N ARG A 170 3.09 -4.11 20.21
CA ARG A 170 2.31 -3.09 19.51
C ARG A 170 2.75 -2.92 18.05
N LEU A 171 4.05 -2.98 17.76
CA LEU A 171 4.56 -2.95 16.39
C LEU A 171 4.01 -4.14 15.59
N LEU A 172 4.05 -5.36 16.12
CA LEU A 172 3.46 -6.55 15.48
C LEU A 172 1.96 -6.42 15.24
N SER A 173 1.22 -5.89 16.22
CA SER A 173 -0.21 -5.64 16.06
C SER A 173 -0.50 -4.64 14.94
N THR A 174 0.31 -3.59 14.84
CA THR A 174 0.15 -2.56 13.79
C THR A 174 0.57 -3.10 12.43
N LEU A 175 1.60 -3.94 12.38
CA LEU A 175 2.05 -4.62 11.16
C LEU A 175 0.94 -5.50 10.58
N ARG A 176 0.26 -6.29 11.42
CA ARG A 176 -0.89 -7.10 10.98
C ARG A 176 -2.06 -6.27 10.45
N GLU A 177 -2.32 -5.12 11.07
CA GLU A 177 -3.36 -4.19 10.57
C GLU A 177 -3.00 -3.67 9.17
N LEU A 178 -1.73 -3.33 8.92
CA LEU A 178 -1.23 -2.91 7.60
C LEU A 178 -1.30 -4.03 6.56
N GLU A 179 -0.91 -5.25 6.94
CA GLU A 179 -0.97 -6.43 6.06
C GLU A 179 -2.41 -6.76 5.66
N ASN A 180 -3.34 -6.69 6.61
CA ASN A 180 -4.77 -6.90 6.32
C ASN A 180 -5.30 -5.88 5.31
N GLU A 181 -4.88 -4.61 5.39
CA GLU A 181 -5.29 -3.60 4.40
C GLU A 181 -4.80 -3.94 2.99
N VAL A 182 -3.60 -4.49 2.85
CA VAL A 182 -3.08 -4.99 1.55
C VAL A 182 -3.93 -6.15 1.05
N ILE A 183 -4.26 -7.10 1.93
CA ILE A 183 -5.10 -8.26 1.60
C ILE A 183 -6.50 -7.82 1.15
N ASP A 184 -7.13 -6.91 1.88
CA ASP A 184 -8.45 -6.38 1.54
C ASP A 184 -8.44 -5.65 0.19
N THR A 185 -7.39 -4.85 -0.06
CA THR A 185 -7.21 -4.17 -1.36
C THR A 185 -7.06 -5.19 -2.50
N PHE A 186 -6.30 -6.26 -2.28
CA PHE A 186 -6.11 -7.32 -3.26
C PHE A 186 -7.41 -8.11 -3.52
N HIS A 187 -8.16 -8.44 -2.47
CA HIS A 187 -9.46 -9.09 -2.61
C HIS A 187 -10.45 -8.24 -3.38
N HIS A 188 -10.52 -6.93 -3.11
CA HIS A 188 -11.34 -6.02 -3.91
C HIS A 188 -10.97 -6.06 -5.40
N ASP A 189 -9.67 -6.07 -5.72
CA ASP A 189 -9.20 -6.17 -7.10
C ASP A 189 -9.59 -7.50 -7.74
N LEU A 190 -9.50 -8.61 -7.01
CA LEU A 190 -9.96 -9.92 -7.49
C LEU A 190 -11.47 -9.95 -7.72
N GLU A 191 -12.28 -9.41 -6.82
CA GLU A 191 -13.74 -9.46 -6.94
C GLU A 191 -14.25 -8.56 -8.06
N ARG A 192 -13.64 -7.38 -8.24
CA ARG A 192 -14.14 -6.36 -9.17
C ARG A 192 -13.48 -6.39 -10.54
N LEU A 193 -12.15 -6.52 -10.59
CA LEU A 193 -11.41 -6.42 -11.86
C LEU A 193 -11.39 -7.74 -12.62
N TYR A 194 -11.45 -8.88 -11.92
CA TYR A 194 -11.40 -10.18 -12.57
C TYR A 194 -12.60 -10.45 -13.50
N PRO A 195 -13.87 -10.18 -13.11
CA PRO A 195 -15.00 -10.33 -14.02
C PRO A 195 -14.90 -9.40 -15.23
N LEU A 196 -14.49 -8.14 -15.01
CA LEU A 196 -14.31 -7.16 -16.10
C LEU A 196 -13.23 -7.62 -17.09
N HIS A 197 -12.14 -8.20 -16.59
CA HIS A 197 -11.11 -8.80 -17.45
C HIS A 197 -11.65 -9.99 -18.26
N LEU A 198 -12.49 -10.85 -17.67
CA LEU A 198 -13.12 -11.96 -18.39
C LEU A 198 -14.07 -11.47 -19.49
N GLU A 199 -14.86 -10.44 -19.21
CA GLU A 199 -15.76 -9.81 -20.19
C GLU A 199 -14.96 -9.17 -21.33
N GLU A 200 -13.91 -8.43 -21.02
CA GLU A 200 -13.04 -7.80 -22.03
C GLU A 200 -12.35 -8.85 -22.90
N ARG A 201 -11.85 -9.94 -22.29
CA ARG A 201 -11.26 -11.05 -23.04
C ARG A 201 -12.29 -11.71 -23.97
N LYS A 202 -13.53 -11.86 -23.52
CA LYS A 202 -14.63 -12.40 -24.34
C LYS A 202 -14.93 -11.48 -25.52
N ARG A 203 -15.04 -10.17 -25.28
CA ARG A 203 -15.26 -9.16 -26.32
C ARG A 203 -14.17 -9.19 -27.38
N LEU A 204 -12.90 -9.21 -26.95
CA LEU A 204 -11.75 -9.28 -27.87
C LEU A 204 -11.72 -10.59 -28.67
N ALA A 205 -12.17 -11.71 -28.07
CA ALA A 205 -12.27 -12.98 -28.78
C ALA A 205 -13.36 -12.97 -29.85
N GLU A 206 -14.52 -12.37 -29.55
CA GLU A 206 -15.63 -12.19 -30.49
C GLU A 206 -15.23 -11.28 -31.67
N GLU A 207 -14.57 -10.16 -31.38
CA GLU A 207 -14.04 -9.25 -32.40
C GLU A 207 -12.98 -9.93 -33.28
N ALA A 208 -12.06 -10.70 -32.70
CA ALA A 208 -11.07 -11.46 -33.45
C ALA A 208 -11.73 -12.51 -34.38
N ASP A 209 -12.83 -13.14 -33.94
CA ASP A 209 -13.56 -14.11 -34.74
C ASP A 209 -14.35 -13.44 -35.89
N GLU A 210 -14.92 -12.26 -35.64
CA GLU A 210 -15.52 -11.44 -36.69
C GLU A 210 -14.50 -11.07 -37.79
N TYR A 211 -13.32 -10.57 -37.40
CA TYR A 211 -12.26 -10.27 -38.37
C TYR A 211 -11.79 -11.52 -39.12
N ARG A 212 -11.68 -12.69 -38.45
CA ARG A 212 -11.34 -13.94 -39.15
C ARG A 212 -12.38 -14.30 -40.20
N ARG A 213 -13.67 -14.21 -39.88
CA ARG A 213 -14.75 -14.46 -40.84
C ARG A 213 -14.68 -13.49 -42.02
N LYS A 214 -14.45 -12.21 -41.76
CA LYS A 214 -14.28 -11.19 -42.80
C LYS A 214 -13.07 -11.43 -43.69
N VAL A 215 -11.96 -11.92 -43.13
CA VAL A 215 -10.79 -12.32 -43.91
C VAL A 215 -11.13 -13.50 -44.82
N VAL A 216 -11.80 -14.53 -44.30
CA VAL A 216 -12.25 -15.67 -45.13
C VAL A 216 -13.16 -15.21 -46.26
N GLU A 217 -14.16 -14.37 -45.97
CA GLU A 217 -15.09 -13.82 -46.95
C GLU A 217 -14.35 -13.02 -48.06
N LEU A 218 -13.45 -12.13 -47.66
CA LEU A 218 -12.68 -11.32 -48.62
C LEU A 218 -11.71 -12.16 -49.45
N THR A 219 -11.10 -13.20 -48.86
CA THR A 219 -10.25 -14.13 -49.60
C THR A 219 -11.07 -14.94 -50.59
N THR A 220 -12.24 -15.47 -50.20
CA THR A 220 -13.16 -16.14 -51.13
C THR A 220 -13.59 -15.21 -52.25
N LYS A 221 -14.00 -13.97 -51.94
CA LYS A 221 -14.33 -12.98 -52.98
C LYS A 221 -13.13 -12.69 -53.90
N LEU A 222 -11.92 -12.63 -53.36
CA LEU A 222 -10.71 -12.43 -54.17
C LEU A 222 -10.43 -13.61 -55.10
N ASP A 223 -10.56 -14.84 -54.60
CA ASP A 223 -10.32 -16.06 -55.37
C ASP A 223 -11.39 -16.26 -56.47
N ASP A 224 -12.65 -15.89 -56.19
CA ASP A 224 -13.78 -16.00 -57.12
C ASP A 224 -13.89 -14.80 -58.09
N MET A 225 -13.13 -13.72 -57.87
CA MET A 225 -13.21 -12.51 -58.70
C MET A 225 -12.36 -12.67 -59.96
N ASP A 226 -13.02 -13.02 -61.06
CA ASP A 226 -12.48 -12.89 -62.40
C ASP A 226 -12.77 -11.50 -63.02
N ILE A 227 -12.09 -11.21 -64.13
CA ILE A 227 -12.20 -9.92 -64.81
C ILE A 227 -13.61 -9.67 -65.33
N ASP A 228 -14.32 -10.72 -65.76
CA ASP A 228 -15.66 -10.63 -66.34
C ASP A 228 -16.69 -10.26 -65.26
N SER A 229 -16.66 -10.96 -64.12
CA SER A 229 -17.52 -10.68 -62.96
C SER A 229 -17.28 -9.29 -62.38
N PHE A 230 -16.01 -8.84 -62.34
CA PHE A 230 -15.67 -7.49 -61.91
C PHE A 230 -16.24 -6.42 -62.85
N LEU A 231 -16.18 -6.65 -64.16
CA LEU A 231 -16.72 -5.73 -65.16
C LEU A 231 -18.26 -5.70 -65.12
N GLU A 232 -18.92 -6.85 -64.91
CA GLU A 232 -20.38 -6.92 -64.74
C GLU A 232 -20.87 -6.10 -63.53
N GLU A 233 -20.23 -6.24 -62.35
CA GLU A 233 -20.58 -5.45 -61.15
C GLU A 233 -20.47 -3.93 -61.40
N ARG A 234 -19.48 -3.51 -62.20
CA ARG A 234 -19.31 -2.11 -62.60
C ARG A 234 -20.36 -1.67 -63.59
N ILE A 235 -20.65 -2.46 -64.61
CA ILE A 235 -21.70 -2.20 -65.60
C ILE A 235 -23.05 -2.01 -64.90
N ASP A 236 -23.38 -2.87 -63.93
CA ASP A 236 -24.63 -2.79 -63.17
C ASP A 236 -24.69 -1.54 -62.29
N SER A 237 -23.58 -1.17 -61.65
CA SER A 237 -23.48 0.09 -60.90
C SER A 237 -23.73 1.32 -61.80
N TYR A 238 -23.21 1.31 -63.03
CA TYR A 238 -23.44 2.37 -64.00
C TYR A 238 -24.87 2.38 -64.54
N LYS A 239 -25.49 1.22 -64.81
CA LYS A 239 -26.91 1.11 -65.19
C LYS A 239 -27.84 1.64 -64.10
N ALA A 240 -27.52 1.37 -62.83
CA ALA A 240 -28.30 1.87 -61.70
C ALA A 240 -28.24 3.40 -61.59
N LEU A 241 -27.09 4.01 -61.88
CA LEU A 241 -26.89 5.47 -61.84
C LEU A 241 -27.40 6.17 -63.10
N PHE A 242 -27.34 5.51 -64.27
CA PHE A 242 -27.70 6.07 -65.57
C PHE A 242 -28.58 5.11 -66.37
N PRO A 243 -29.87 4.97 -66.02
CA PRO A 243 -30.76 3.96 -66.62
C PRO A 243 -31.03 4.16 -68.11
N SER A 244 -30.78 5.37 -68.62
CA SER A 244 -30.98 5.73 -70.03
C SER A 244 -29.75 5.48 -70.91
N LEU A 245 -28.63 5.03 -70.34
CA LEU A 245 -27.42 4.66 -71.07
C LEU A 245 -27.29 3.13 -71.02
N ASP A 246 -27.05 2.48 -72.17
CA ASP A 246 -26.63 1.09 -72.18
C ASP A 246 -25.10 1.04 -72.22
N PRO A 247 -24.43 0.52 -71.18
CA PRO A 247 -22.98 0.35 -71.20
C PRO A 247 -22.48 -0.49 -72.39
N ALA A 248 -23.32 -1.33 -72.99
CA ALA A 248 -23.00 -2.05 -74.23
C ALA A 248 -22.70 -1.11 -75.42
N ASP A 249 -23.21 0.12 -75.41
CA ASP A 249 -22.95 1.13 -76.45
C ASP A 249 -21.55 1.76 -76.35
N PHE A 250 -20.84 1.55 -75.23
CA PHE A 250 -19.56 2.19 -74.92
C PHE A 250 -18.39 1.22 -74.77
N VAL A 251 -18.66 -0.10 -74.80
CA VAL A 251 -17.63 -1.15 -74.71
C VAL A 251 -17.27 -1.61 -76.12
N GLU A 252 -16.04 -1.36 -76.58
CA GLU A 252 -15.58 -1.81 -77.90
C GLU A 252 -15.59 -3.36 -77.99
N PRO A 253 -16.03 -3.95 -79.13
CA PRO A 253 -15.99 -5.39 -79.33
C PRO A 253 -14.54 -5.91 -79.20
N GLY A 254 -14.26 -6.68 -78.15
CA GLY A 254 -12.93 -7.24 -77.88
C GLY A 254 -12.14 -6.59 -76.73
N MET A 255 -12.65 -5.54 -76.07
CA MET A 255 -12.00 -5.03 -74.85
C MET A 255 -12.00 -6.04 -73.70
N VAL A 256 -13.00 -6.91 -73.63
CA VAL A 256 -13.11 -7.98 -72.61
C VAL A 256 -12.24 -9.19 -72.95
N SER A 257 -12.08 -9.53 -74.24
CA SER A 257 -11.26 -10.69 -74.69
C SER A 257 -9.74 -10.46 -74.66
N ASN A 258 -9.26 -9.23 -74.50
CA ASN A 258 -7.82 -8.89 -74.54
C ASN A 258 -7.18 -8.76 -73.14
N LEU A 259 -7.89 -9.13 -72.07
CA LEU A 259 -7.41 -9.05 -70.68
C LEU A 259 -7.25 -10.41 -69.98
N CYS A 260 -7.40 -11.53 -70.71
CA CYS A 260 -6.98 -12.87 -70.27
C CYS A 260 -5.53 -13.18 -70.64
#